data_AF-A0A6N9NV92-F1
#
_entry.id   AF-A0A6N9NV92-F1
#
_cell.length_a   1.000
_cell.length_b   1.000
_cell.length_c   1.000
_cell.angle_alpha   90.00
_cell.angle_beta   90.00
_cell.angle_gamma   90.00
#
_symmetry.space_group_name_H-M   'P 1'
#
loop_
_entity.id
_entity.type
_entity.pdbx_description
1 polymer ?
#
loop_
_entity_poly.entity_id
_entity_poly.type
_entity_poly.pdbx_seq_one_letter_code
_entity_poly.pdbx_strand_id
1 'polypeptide(L)'
;MNQYDSEQAALEQSIHENGIDYVLVGDYYIPAVKLPEEERPIEKWGRMHRTYLEDTNPLLLNHLILTGRIFSYLADLNEQAQNHYRRIVRQMMEAEGMKRQSQMEWVRAMNSIANRAEEIVKAEMIYA
;
A
#
# COMPACT_ATOMS: atom_id res chain seq x y z
N MET A 1 41.54 38.76 -27.68
CA MET A 1 41.21 38.08 -26.42
C MET A 1 39.71 38.22 -26.28
N ASN A 2 38.96 37.19 -26.66
CA ASN A 2 37.51 37.30 -26.83
C ASN A 2 36.81 37.23 -25.49
N GLN A 3 35.81 38.09 -25.35
CA GLN A 3 34.97 38.34 -24.17
C GLN A 3 33.96 37.20 -23.96
N TYR A 4 34.45 35.95 -23.95
CA TYR A 4 33.66 34.73 -23.76
C TYR A 4 34.16 33.86 -22.60
N ASP A 5 35.23 34.28 -21.91
CA ASP A 5 35.85 33.53 -20.79
C ASP A 5 35.36 33.96 -19.40
N SER A 6 34.23 34.65 -19.28
CA SER A 6 33.75 35.15 -18.00
C SER A 6 32.24 35.02 -17.88
N GLU A 7 31.81 33.79 -17.59
CA GLU A 7 30.74 33.42 -16.65
C GLU A 7 30.29 31.97 -16.96
N GLN A 8 31.14 31.00 -16.65
CA GLN A 8 30.57 29.73 -16.17
C GLN A 8 29.98 30.06 -14.80
N ALA A 9 28.73 30.52 -14.77
CA ALA A 9 27.96 30.60 -13.55
C ALA A 9 27.99 29.21 -12.94
N ALA A 10 28.73 29.06 -11.84
CA ALA A 10 28.78 27.79 -11.12
C ALA A 10 27.34 27.48 -10.70
N LEU A 11 26.78 26.41 -11.27
CA LEU A 11 25.43 25.99 -10.94
C LEU A 11 25.39 25.67 -9.44
N GLU A 12 24.48 26.33 -8.72
CA GLU A 12 24.28 26.06 -7.30
C GLU A 12 23.80 24.61 -7.12
N GLN A 13 24.32 23.92 -6.10
CA GLN A 13 23.96 22.52 -5.86
C GLN A 13 22.48 22.33 -5.51
N SER A 14 21.82 23.36 -5.00
CA SER A 14 20.39 23.37 -4.70
C SER A 14 19.81 24.77 -4.89
N ILE A 15 18.60 24.85 -5.45
CA ILE A 15 17.86 26.11 -5.65
C ILE A 15 16.45 25.98 -5.08
N HIS A 16 15.83 27.11 -4.70
CA HIS A 16 14.44 27.16 -4.26
C HIS A 16 13.63 28.04 -5.19
N GLU A 17 12.64 27.48 -5.88
CA GLU A 17 11.83 28.21 -6.85
C GLU A 17 10.37 27.72 -6.81
N ASN A 18 9.41 28.64 -6.94
CA ASN A 18 7.97 28.32 -6.91
C ASN A 18 7.52 27.53 -5.67
N GLY A 19 8.21 27.69 -4.53
CA GLY A 19 7.93 26.98 -3.29
C GLY A 19 8.44 25.53 -3.24
N ILE A 20 9.30 25.14 -4.20
CA ILE A 20 9.86 23.80 -4.32
C ILE A 20 11.38 23.91 -4.24
N ASP A 21 12.00 23.01 -3.47
CA ASP A 21 13.46 22.83 -3.45
C ASP A 21 13.87 21.95 -4.63
N TYR A 22 14.96 22.29 -5.31
CA TYR A 22 15.54 21.52 -6.40
C TYR A 22 17.01 21.21 -6.10
N VAL A 23 17.48 20.06 -6.56
CA VAL A 23 18.89 19.65 -6.47
C VAL A 23 19.48 19.47 -7.85
N LEU A 24 20.73 19.90 -8.03
CA LEU A 24 21.46 19.71 -9.29
C LEU A 24 21.90 18.24 -9.42
N VAL A 25 21.41 17.56 -10.45
CA VAL A 25 21.78 16.18 -10.79
C VAL A 25 22.23 16.15 -12.25
N GLY A 26 23.55 16.03 -12.47
CA GLY A 26 24.14 16.23 -13.78
C GLY A 26 23.96 17.68 -14.23
N ASP A 27 23.30 17.87 -15.36
CA ASP A 27 23.08 19.20 -15.98
C ASP A 27 21.67 19.74 -15.71
N TYR A 28 20.88 19.10 -14.84
CA TYR A 28 19.47 19.40 -14.61
C TYR A 28 19.14 19.60 -13.12
N TYR A 29 18.23 20.53 -12.84
CA TYR A 29 17.61 20.68 -11.53
C TYR A 29 16.41 19.74 -11.40
N ILE A 30 16.48 18.84 -10.41
CA ILE A 30 15.40 17.89 -10.10
C ILE A 30 14.68 18.35 -8.83
N PRO A 31 13.35 18.45 -8.82
CA PRO A 31 12.58 18.74 -7.61
C PRO A 31 12.92 17.75 -6.48
N ALA A 32 13.37 18.25 -5.34
CA ALA A 32 13.63 17.51 -4.12
C ALA A 32 12.32 17.22 -3.34
N VAL A 33 11.26 16.87 -4.06
CA VAL A 33 9.96 16.54 -3.49
C VAL A 33 10.05 15.18 -2.83
N LYS A 34 9.91 15.14 -1.49
CA LYS A 34 9.78 13.89 -0.74
C LYS A 34 8.30 13.54 -0.63
N LEU A 35 7.95 12.33 -1.06
CA LEU A 35 6.68 11.74 -0.68
C LEU A 35 6.73 11.40 0.81
N PRO A 36 5.62 11.53 1.56
CA PRO A 36 5.55 10.96 2.90
C PRO A 36 5.88 9.48 2.82
N GLU A 37 6.87 9.04 3.59
CA GLU A 37 7.25 7.63 3.65
C GLU A 37 6.12 6.85 4.32
N GLU A 38 5.50 5.93 3.58
CA GLU A 38 4.63 4.90 4.13
C GLU A 38 5.47 3.64 4.32
N GLU A 39 5.88 3.39 5.57
CA GLU A 39 6.72 2.24 5.93
C GLU A 39 5.91 0.95 6.11
N ARG A 40 4.58 1.04 6.28
CA ARG A 40 3.76 -0.15 6.53
C ARG A 40 3.77 -1.07 5.29
N PRO A 41 3.98 -2.38 5.49
CA PRO A 41 3.99 -3.31 4.38
C PRO A 41 2.59 -3.45 3.76
N ILE A 42 2.53 -3.42 2.43
CA ILE A 42 1.35 -3.85 1.68
C ILE A 42 1.37 -5.38 1.58
N GLU A 43 0.62 -6.03 2.47
CA GLU A 43 0.48 -7.47 2.52
C GLU A 43 -0.62 -7.98 1.55
N LYS A 44 -1.09 -9.21 1.78
CA LYS A 44 -2.00 -9.95 0.91
C LYS A 44 -3.24 -9.14 0.51
N TRP A 45 -3.91 -8.50 1.47
CA TRP A 45 -5.20 -7.83 1.24
C TRP A 45 -5.04 -6.57 0.41
N GLY A 46 -4.02 -5.77 0.72
CA GLY A 46 -3.72 -4.56 -0.06
C GLY A 46 -3.33 -4.88 -1.51
N ARG A 47 -2.56 -5.95 -1.75
CA ARG A 47 -2.23 -6.38 -3.12
C ARG A 47 -3.46 -6.84 -3.89
N MET A 48 -4.32 -7.62 -3.25
CA MET A 48 -5.55 -8.13 -3.85
C MET A 48 -6.50 -7.01 -4.22
N HIS A 49 -6.70 -6.03 -3.32
CA HIS A 49 -7.56 -4.89 -3.59
C HIS A 49 -6.99 -3.98 -4.67
N ARG A 50 -5.67 -3.79 -4.72
CA ARG A 50 -5.04 -3.07 -5.82
C ARG A 50 -5.34 -3.71 -7.17
N THR A 51 -5.15 -5.01 -7.31
CA THR A 51 -5.49 -5.73 -8.56
C THR A 51 -6.97 -5.59 -8.90
N TYR A 52 -7.85 -5.68 -7.91
CA TYR A 52 -9.27 -5.42 -8.13
C TYR A 52 -9.55 -4.01 -8.66
N LEU A 53 -8.90 -2.97 -8.11
CA LEU A 53 -9.04 -1.59 -8.60
C LEU A 53 -8.49 -1.42 -10.01
N GLU A 54 -7.39 -2.11 -10.36
CA GLU A 54 -6.84 -2.13 -11.72
C GLU A 54 -7.88 -2.65 -12.72
N ASP A 55 -8.62 -3.69 -12.36
CA ASP A 55 -9.61 -4.33 -13.23
C ASP A 55 -10.98 -3.62 -13.25
N THR A 56 -11.40 -3.01 -12.13
CA THR A 56 -12.78 -2.54 -11.95
C THR A 56 -12.94 -1.03 -11.82
N ASN A 57 -11.94 -0.34 -11.25
CA ASN A 57 -12.02 1.10 -11.00
C ASN A 57 -10.66 1.80 -11.19
N PRO A 58 -10.17 1.86 -12.44
CA PRO A 58 -8.90 2.50 -12.77
C PRO A 58 -8.92 4.01 -12.46
N LEU A 59 -10.09 4.65 -12.44
CA LEU A 59 -10.22 6.08 -12.09
C LEU A 59 -9.83 6.34 -10.64
N LEU A 60 -10.37 5.55 -9.69
CA LEU A 60 -10.01 5.66 -8.28
C LEU A 60 -8.52 5.35 -8.07
N LEU A 61 -8.02 4.28 -8.69
CA LEU A 61 -6.61 3.93 -8.62
C LEU A 61 -5.71 5.09 -9.08
N ASN A 62 -5.99 5.67 -10.23
CA ASN A 62 -5.23 6.79 -10.77
C ASN A 62 -5.30 8.02 -9.84
N HIS A 63 -6.48 8.31 -9.28
CA HIS A 63 -6.61 9.39 -8.30
C HIS A 63 -5.70 9.17 -7.07
N LEU A 64 -5.68 7.95 -6.52
CA LEU A 64 -4.83 7.60 -5.38
C LEU A 64 -3.33 7.68 -5.71
N ILE A 65 -2.93 7.28 -6.93
CA ILE A 65 -1.54 7.39 -7.40
C ILE A 65 -1.14 8.85 -7.55
N LEU A 66 -1.95 9.65 -8.26
CA LEU A 66 -1.65 11.07 -8.54
C LEU A 66 -1.63 11.93 -7.28
N THR A 67 -2.38 11.54 -6.25
CA THR A 67 -2.38 12.22 -4.94
C THR A 67 -1.32 11.67 -3.99
N GLY A 68 -0.55 10.65 -4.38
CA GLY A 68 0.45 10.00 -3.53
C GLY A 68 -0.13 9.21 -2.36
N ARG A 69 -1.42 8.87 -2.39
CA ARG A 69 -2.15 8.21 -1.29
C ARG A 69 -2.32 6.71 -1.45
N ILE A 70 -1.87 6.14 -2.57
CA ILE A 70 -2.07 4.71 -2.85
C ILE A 70 -1.47 3.80 -1.77
N PHE A 71 -0.29 4.13 -1.25
CA PHE A 71 0.38 3.30 -0.24
C PHE A 71 -0.36 3.33 1.10
N SER A 72 -0.68 4.53 1.61
CA SER A 72 -1.40 4.67 2.88
C SER A 72 -2.80 4.07 2.82
N TYR A 73 -3.51 4.28 1.70
CA TYR A 73 -4.82 3.68 1.47
C TYR A 73 -4.77 2.13 1.54
N LEU A 74 -3.84 1.51 0.82
CA LEU A 74 -3.70 0.05 0.82
C LEU A 74 -3.21 -0.50 2.16
N ALA A 75 -2.37 0.25 2.88
CA ALA A 75 -1.92 -0.12 4.22
C ALA A 75 -3.07 -0.09 5.24
N ASP A 76 -3.89 0.97 5.22
CA ASP A 76 -5.08 1.09 6.08
C ASP A 76 -6.08 -0.03 5.80
N LEU A 77 -6.35 -0.31 4.52
CA LEU A 77 -7.21 -1.41 4.11
C LEU A 77 -6.66 -2.76 4.57
N ASN A 78 -5.34 -2.97 4.46
CA ASN A 78 -4.70 -4.21 4.89
C ASN A 78 -4.85 -4.44 6.39
N GLU A 79 -4.65 -3.40 7.20
CA GLU A 79 -4.83 -3.48 8.65
C GLU A 79 -6.29 -3.80 9.02
N GLN A 80 -7.25 -3.10 8.40
CA GLN A 80 -8.67 -3.32 8.64
C GLN A 80 -9.09 -4.74 8.25
N ALA A 81 -8.69 -5.20 7.07
CA ALA A 81 -9.00 -6.55 6.58
C ALA A 81 -8.38 -7.63 7.48
N GLN A 82 -7.13 -7.44 7.92
CA GLN A 82 -6.45 -8.38 8.79
C GLN A 82 -7.11 -8.46 10.18
N ASN A 83 -7.52 -7.32 10.74
CA ASN A 83 -8.25 -7.27 12.00
C ASN A 83 -9.64 -7.92 11.88
N HIS A 84 -10.33 -7.67 10.77
CA HIS A 84 -11.63 -8.27 10.48
C HIS A 84 -11.51 -9.80 10.35
N TYR A 85 -10.53 -10.29 9.58
CA TYR A 85 -10.22 -11.71 9.44
C TYR A 85 -10.00 -12.39 10.80
N ARG A 86 -9.13 -11.82 11.64
CA ARG A 86 -8.83 -12.38 12.98
C ARG A 86 -10.08 -12.46 13.85
N ARG A 87 -10.97 -11.46 13.76
CA ARG A 87 -12.23 -11.44 14.51
C ARG A 87 -13.16 -12.55 14.05
N ILE A 88 -13.36 -12.73 12.74
CA ILE A 88 -14.21 -13.82 12.21
C ILE A 88 -13.65 -15.18 12.63
N VAL A 89 -12.35 -15.41 12.45
CA VAL A 89 -11.71 -16.69 12.81
C VAL A 89 -11.97 -17.00 14.28
N ARG A 90 -11.76 -16.04 15.18
CA ARG A 90 -12.02 -16.22 16.62
C ARG A 90 -13.48 -16.57 16.89
N GLN A 91 -14.42 -15.84 16.28
CA GLN A 91 -15.86 -16.10 16.46
C GLN A 91 -16.27 -17.49 15.95
N MET A 92 -15.75 -17.90 14.79
CA MET A 92 -16.02 -19.24 14.24
C MET A 92 -15.42 -20.35 15.11
N MET A 93 -14.20 -20.16 15.61
CA MET A 93 -13.57 -21.11 16.54
C MET A 93 -14.37 -21.29 17.83
N GLU A 94 -14.89 -20.19 18.40
CA GLU A 94 -15.73 -20.21 19.60
C GLU A 94 -17.07 -20.92 19.33
N ALA A 95 -17.69 -20.64 18.18
CA ALA A 95 -18.97 -21.23 17.78
C ALA A 95 -18.87 -22.74 17.50
N GLU A 96 -17.79 -23.19 16.87
CA GLU A 96 -17.60 -24.61 16.51
C GLU A 96 -17.07 -25.47 17.68
N GLY A 97 -16.78 -24.86 18.84
CA GLY A 97 -16.53 -25.60 20.08
C GLY A 97 -15.31 -26.52 20.03
N MET A 98 -14.21 -26.08 19.43
CA MET A 98 -13.00 -26.89 19.20
C MET A 98 -12.31 -27.33 20.51
N LYS A 99 -12.78 -28.42 21.13
CA LYS A 99 -12.12 -29.07 22.26
C LYS A 99 -11.77 -30.52 21.89
N ARG A 100 -10.47 -30.76 21.68
CA ARG A 100 -9.80 -32.08 21.57
C ARG A 100 -10.43 -33.04 20.54
N GLN A 101 -10.30 -32.71 19.26
CA GLN A 101 -10.41 -33.68 18.17
C GLN A 101 -9.03 -34.15 17.73
N SER A 102 -8.95 -35.24 16.96
CA SER A 102 -7.68 -35.74 16.42
C SER A 102 -6.93 -34.61 15.68
N GLN A 103 -5.60 -34.65 15.68
CA GLN A 103 -4.78 -33.58 15.08
C GLN A 103 -5.19 -33.27 13.63
N MET A 104 -5.55 -34.30 12.84
CA MET A 104 -5.98 -34.14 11.45
C MET A 104 -7.36 -33.48 11.32
N GLU A 105 -8.31 -33.80 12.19
CA GLU A 105 -9.62 -33.15 12.20
C GLU A 105 -9.50 -31.67 12.58
N TRP A 106 -8.63 -31.36 13.55
CA TRP A 106 -8.36 -29.98 13.93
C TRP A 106 -7.79 -29.15 12.77
N VAL A 107 -6.80 -29.69 12.04
CA VAL A 107 -6.23 -29.01 10.86
C VAL A 107 -7.30 -28.80 9.79
N ARG A 108 -8.14 -29.81 9.54
CA ARG A 108 -9.23 -29.71 8.54
C ARG A 108 -10.22 -28.62 8.91
N ALA A 109 -10.67 -28.59 10.17
CA ALA A 109 -11.60 -27.58 10.66
C ALA A 109 -10.98 -26.17 10.61
N MET A 110 -9.73 -26.02 11.05
CA MET A 110 -9.04 -24.73 11.01
C MET A 110 -8.88 -24.20 9.58
N ASN A 111 -8.55 -25.06 8.63
CA ASN A 111 -8.49 -24.69 7.21
C ASN A 111 -9.87 -24.27 6.67
N SER A 112 -10.94 -24.96 7.07
CA SER A 112 -12.32 -24.58 6.70
C SER A 112 -12.70 -23.20 7.25
N ILE A 113 -12.40 -22.93 8.53
CA ILE A 113 -12.63 -21.63 9.18
C ILE A 113 -11.83 -20.53 8.47
N ALA A 114 -10.53 -20.77 8.22
CA ALA A 114 -9.66 -19.81 7.56
C ALA A 114 -10.19 -19.45 6.15
N ASN A 115 -10.56 -20.45 5.35
CA ASN A 115 -11.11 -20.23 4.02
C ASN A 115 -12.42 -19.42 4.07
N ARG A 116 -13.34 -19.78 4.97
CA ARG A 116 -14.62 -19.06 5.11
C ARG A 116 -14.41 -17.62 5.58
N ALA A 117 -13.53 -17.39 6.53
CA ALA A 117 -13.19 -16.06 7.00
C ALA A 117 -12.55 -15.21 5.89
N GLU A 118 -11.69 -15.81 5.07
CA GLU A 118 -11.08 -15.13 3.92
C GLU A 118 -12.11 -14.74 2.86
N GLU A 119 -13.05 -15.62 2.52
CA GLU A 119 -14.09 -15.31 1.53
C GLU A 119 -15.02 -14.18 2.00
N ILE A 120 -15.34 -14.13 3.29
CA ILE A 120 -16.12 -13.01 3.87
C ILE A 120 -15.34 -11.70 3.73
N VAL A 121 -14.07 -11.66 4.14
CA VAL A 121 -13.25 -10.44 4.03
C VAL A 121 -13.10 -9.99 2.59
N LYS A 122 -12.91 -10.92 1.65
CA LYS A 122 -12.86 -10.60 0.22
C LYS A 122 -14.13 -9.91 -0.25
N ALA A 123 -15.29 -10.49 0.06
CA ALA A 123 -16.58 -9.96 -0.37
C ALA A 123 -16.89 -8.60 0.29
N GLU A 124 -16.59 -8.43 1.57
CA GLU A 124 -16.96 -7.23 2.32
C GLU A 124 -16.01 -6.05 2.11
N MET A 125 -14.73 -6.31 1.80
CA MET A 125 -13.70 -5.28 1.85
C MET A 125 -12.81 -5.21 0.61
N ILE A 126 -12.56 -6.33 -0.07
CA ILE A 126 -11.62 -6.37 -1.20
C ILE A 126 -12.34 -6.16 -2.53
N TYR A 127 -13.55 -6.67 -2.68
CA TYR A 127 -14.33 -6.62 -3.92
C TYR A 127 -15.63 -5.81 -3.76
N ALA A 128 -15.67 -4.96 -2.75
CA ALA A 128 -16.79 -4.04 -2.50
C ALA A 128 -16.77 -2.83 -3.44
#